data_AF-A0A150I2X6-F1
#
_entry.id   AF-A0A150I2X6-F1
#
_cell.length_a   1.000
_cell.length_b   1.000
_cell.length_c   1.000
_cell.angle_alpha   90.00
_cell.angle_beta   90.00
_cell.angle_gamma   90.00
#
_symmetry.space_group_name_H-M   'P 1'
#
loop_
_entity.id
_entity.type
_entity.pdbx_description
1 polymer ?
#
loop_
_entity_poly.entity_id
_entity_poly.type
_entity_poly.pdbx_seq_one_letter_code
_entity_poly.pdbx_strand_id
1 'polypeptide(L)'
;MGTIAERTTADGKTRYRAQIRITRKGLPPFIKTRTFAKESLAKEWIKRLEAEILVNPAILNPEAKVVSKTLEQFITQYLDEISDEFADTKTAALKNICNYDIAHKDAYTLSRQDFSSFAIERRKGNPIEMIDGVAPATALKDLSHISSVLNHAELVWGEDVAHAKNELSHSLIGLKKARIVTKSKERDRLITSEELHILTNHFYKGWKRVRNAIPMHLVMWLAIYTGRREGELCEMRLADFDKKNSQWKIRDVKNPDGSKGNHKFAHLEPNALLIIEELLEPSTRKRMLELGYSDELLLPVNVQTVSDYFRRACRLNGIEDLRFHDLRHEAATRYAEDGFTIPQLQTITLHSSWNSLKRYVNLRKRGERLDYQTAIQFARQQYDDNYSKFALKQRYVSAADIADAEEAYSQVQTPDVINTEFSFIKEQLERFMKSFRPTKSVKDMYKEKSNIQNIFAWNDVQQSFVVPYIQNAWENWFNDNGAIDWEQLPNDTTHFSIKGLDVLKIENERVYKWEKEIEKWFDITKYFDADISNLIKK
;
A
#
# COMPACT_ATOMS: atom_id res chain seq x y z
N MET A 1 -5.42 60.34 -35.13
CA MET A 1 -6.56 61.28 -35.29
C MET A 1 -7.59 60.62 -36.18
N GLY A 2 -8.88 60.74 -35.85
CA GLY A 2 -9.95 60.30 -36.73
C GLY A 2 -10.10 61.16 -37.99
N THR A 3 -10.38 60.54 -39.14
CA THR A 3 -10.68 61.20 -40.41
C THR A 3 -12.07 60.81 -40.89
N ILE A 4 -12.74 61.70 -41.63
CA ILE A 4 -14.05 61.44 -42.24
C ILE A 4 -13.90 61.69 -43.75
N ALA A 5 -14.28 60.71 -44.55
CA ALA A 5 -14.31 60.81 -46.01
C ALA A 5 -15.75 60.73 -46.51
N GLU A 6 -16.14 61.68 -47.37
CA GLU A 6 -17.43 61.64 -48.07
C GLU A 6 -17.35 60.64 -49.24
N ARG A 7 -18.39 59.82 -49.39
CA ARG A 7 -18.50 58.87 -50.49
C ARG A 7 -19.92 58.84 -51.02
N THR A 8 -20.06 59.00 -52.33
CA THR A 8 -21.32 58.78 -53.05
C THR A 8 -21.48 57.29 -53.34
N THR A 9 -22.62 56.70 -52.96
CA THR A 9 -22.93 55.31 -53.30
C THR A 9 -23.37 55.20 -54.76
N ALA A 10 -23.38 53.98 -55.32
CA ALA A 10 -23.90 53.73 -56.68
C ALA A 10 -25.33 54.26 -56.87
N ASP A 11 -26.13 54.29 -55.79
CA ASP A 11 -27.50 54.84 -55.76
C ASP A 11 -27.58 56.38 -55.59
N GLY A 12 -26.47 57.11 -55.77
CA GLY A 12 -26.44 58.59 -55.69
C GLY A 12 -26.56 59.20 -54.28
N LYS A 13 -26.64 58.39 -53.22
CA LYS A 13 -26.73 58.87 -51.83
C LYS A 13 -25.36 59.15 -51.22
N THR A 14 -25.22 60.29 -50.54
CA THR A 14 -24.02 60.64 -49.77
C THR A 14 -23.92 59.81 -48.48
N ARG A 15 -22.74 59.25 -48.23
CA ARG A 15 -22.37 58.55 -47.00
C ARG A 15 -21.02 59.06 -46.48
N TYR A 16 -20.84 59.03 -45.16
CA TYR A 16 -19.63 59.51 -44.49
C TYR A 16 -18.88 58.33 -43.87
N ARG A 17 -17.69 58.01 -44.36
CA ARG A 17 -16.82 56.97 -43.80
C ARG A 17 -15.91 57.59 -42.75
N ALA A 18 -16.14 57.28 -41.48
CA ALA A 18 -15.24 57.60 -40.39
C ALA A 18 -14.13 56.53 -40.30
N GLN A 19 -12.88 56.96 -40.08
CA GLN A 19 -11.73 56.10 -39.90
C GLN A 19 -10.87 56.63 -38.75
N ILE A 20 -10.52 55.77 -37.79
CA ILE A 20 -9.50 56.06 -36.78
C ILE A 20 -8.27 55.22 -37.10
N ARG A 21 -7.12 55.89 -37.24
CA ARG A 21 -5.80 55.27 -37.39
C ARG A 21 -4.87 55.75 -36.29
N ILE A 22 -4.29 54.82 -35.54
CA ILE A 22 -3.29 55.07 -34.51
C ILE A 22 -2.06 54.22 -34.80
N THR A 23 -0.90 54.88 -34.95
CA THR A 23 0.40 54.26 -35.18
C THR A 23 1.29 54.46 -33.95
N ARG A 24 1.82 53.37 -33.39
CA ARG A 24 2.81 53.38 -32.30
C ARG A 24 4.10 52.71 -32.79
N LYS A 25 5.25 53.16 -32.29
CA LYS A 25 6.56 52.63 -32.67
C LYS A 25 6.62 51.14 -32.31
N GLY A 26 6.80 50.26 -33.30
CA GLY A 26 6.94 48.81 -33.10
C GLY A 26 5.64 47.98 -33.06
N LEU A 27 4.46 48.57 -33.31
CA LEU A 27 3.18 47.84 -33.36
C LEU A 27 2.45 48.07 -34.71
N PRO A 28 1.66 47.08 -35.20
CA PRO A 28 0.83 47.28 -36.38
C PRO A 28 -0.19 48.42 -36.17
N PRO A 29 -0.55 49.18 -37.22
CA PRO A 29 -1.46 50.31 -37.10
C PRO A 29 -2.86 49.85 -36.70
N PHE A 30 -3.39 50.36 -35.59
CA PHE A 30 -4.79 50.14 -35.22
C PHE A 30 -5.69 50.94 -36.18
N ILE A 31 -6.54 50.23 -36.92
CA ILE A 31 -7.47 50.82 -37.91
C ILE A 31 -8.89 50.34 -37.64
N LYS A 32 -9.81 51.26 -37.36
CA LYS A 32 -11.26 51.00 -37.32
C LYS A 32 -11.96 51.95 -38.27
N THR A 33 -12.87 51.42 -39.09
CA THR A 33 -13.69 52.23 -40.01
C THR A 33 -15.16 51.91 -39.88
N ARG A 34 -16.01 52.94 -39.93
CA ARG A 34 -17.47 52.79 -39.94
C ARG A 34 -18.11 53.86 -40.82
N THR A 35 -19.19 53.51 -41.51
CA THR A 35 -19.87 54.40 -42.46
C THR A 35 -21.22 54.85 -41.90
N PHE A 36 -21.55 56.13 -42.07
CA PHE A 36 -22.74 56.77 -41.53
C PHE A 36 -23.53 57.55 -42.59
N ALA A 37 -24.81 57.79 -42.31
CA ALA A 37 -25.68 58.58 -43.17
C ALA A 37 -25.48 60.09 -43.04
N LYS A 38 -25.05 60.57 -41.87
CA LYS A 38 -24.83 61.99 -41.56
C LYS A 38 -23.41 62.19 -41.02
N GLU A 39 -22.78 63.31 -41.37
CA GLU A 39 -21.44 63.67 -40.90
C GLU A 39 -21.38 63.82 -39.37
N SER A 40 -22.45 64.35 -38.76
CA SER A 40 -22.54 64.53 -37.30
C SER A 40 -22.42 63.21 -36.54
N LEU A 41 -23.04 62.13 -37.04
CA LEU A 41 -22.94 60.79 -36.46
C LEU A 41 -21.54 60.19 -36.62
N ALA A 42 -20.87 60.47 -37.73
CA ALA A 42 -19.48 60.07 -37.96
C ALA A 42 -18.53 60.76 -36.96
N LYS A 43 -18.72 62.07 -36.72
CA LYS A 43 -17.96 62.84 -35.71
C LYS A 43 -18.19 62.32 -34.29
N GLU A 44 -19.45 62.06 -33.92
CA GLU A 44 -19.78 61.56 -32.59
C GLU A 44 -19.22 60.15 -32.35
N TRP A 45 -19.26 59.27 -33.35
CA TRP A 45 -18.67 57.94 -33.27
C TRP A 45 -17.15 58.00 -33.08
N ILE A 46 -16.45 58.89 -33.80
CA ILE A 46 -15.00 59.11 -33.61
C ILE A 46 -14.72 59.54 -32.17
N LYS A 47 -15.46 60.54 -31.67
CA LYS A 47 -15.28 61.08 -30.32
C LYS A 47 -15.51 60.04 -29.23
N ARG A 48 -16.56 59.20 -29.36
CA ARG A 48 -16.85 58.12 -28.41
C ARG A 48 -15.74 57.06 -28.43
N LEU A 49 -15.26 56.65 -29.60
CA LEU A 49 -14.21 55.66 -29.72
C LEU A 49 -12.87 56.19 -29.19
N GLU A 50 -12.54 57.45 -29.43
CA GLU A 50 -11.35 58.09 -28.86
C GLU A 50 -11.41 58.19 -27.33
N ALA A 51 -12.59 58.51 -26.76
CA ALA A 51 -12.79 58.49 -25.31
C ALA A 51 -12.70 57.08 -24.71
N GLU A 52 -13.23 56.07 -25.41
CA GLU A 52 -13.12 54.66 -25.02
C GLU A 52 -11.67 54.17 -25.03
N ILE A 53 -10.88 54.57 -26.03
CA ILE A 53 -9.44 54.28 -26.12
C ILE A 53 -8.65 54.98 -24.99
N LEU A 54 -9.06 56.19 -24.58
CA LEU A 54 -8.45 56.91 -23.46
C LEU A 54 -8.72 56.21 -22.12
N VAL A 55 -9.94 55.70 -21.92
CA VAL A 55 -10.34 54.98 -20.70
C VAL A 55 -9.79 53.55 -20.68
N ASN A 56 -9.69 52.89 -21.83
CA ASN A 56 -9.20 51.52 -21.96
C ASN A 56 -8.16 51.37 -23.10
N PRO A 57 -6.87 51.67 -22.82
CA PRO A 57 -5.79 51.59 -23.80
C PRO A 57 -5.53 50.18 -24.36
N ALA A 58 -6.04 49.12 -23.71
CA ALA A 58 -5.84 47.73 -24.13
C ALA A 58 -6.57 47.39 -25.45
N ILE A 59 -7.61 48.15 -25.80
CA ILE A 59 -8.37 48.00 -27.06
C ILE A 59 -7.47 48.20 -28.30
N LEU A 60 -6.34 48.90 -28.14
CA LEU A 60 -5.38 49.17 -29.21
C LEU A 60 -4.52 47.95 -29.61
N ASN A 61 -4.56 46.87 -28.84
CA ASN A 61 -3.79 45.66 -29.08
C ASN A 61 -4.69 44.43 -29.39
N PRO A 62 -5.52 44.45 -30.45
CA PRO A 62 -6.36 43.30 -30.79
C PRO A 62 -5.55 42.08 -31.28
N GLU A 63 -4.28 42.28 -31.66
CA GLU A 63 -3.34 41.24 -32.12
C GLU A 63 -2.21 40.95 -31.13
N ALA A 64 -2.27 41.48 -29.90
CA ALA A 64 -1.66 40.76 -28.80
C ALA A 64 -2.52 39.50 -28.58
N LYS A 65 -2.41 38.54 -29.51
CA LYS A 65 -2.63 37.14 -29.17
C LYS A 65 -1.69 36.91 -27.99
N VAL A 66 -2.23 37.02 -26.78
CA VAL A 66 -1.66 36.38 -25.61
C VAL A 66 -1.30 35.00 -26.13
N VAL A 67 -0.01 34.65 -26.10
CA VAL A 67 0.40 33.28 -26.40
C VAL A 67 -0.35 32.45 -25.38
N SER A 68 -1.48 31.90 -25.82
CA SER A 68 -2.41 31.22 -24.95
C SER A 68 -1.69 29.96 -24.52
N LYS A 69 -1.24 30.00 -23.27
CA LYS A 69 -0.57 28.87 -22.65
C LYS A 69 -1.60 27.80 -22.32
N THR A 70 -1.28 26.56 -22.65
CA THR A 70 -2.10 25.42 -22.24
C THR A 70 -1.90 25.10 -20.77
N LEU A 71 -2.83 24.36 -20.18
CA LEU A 71 -2.65 23.87 -18.81
C LEU A 71 -1.41 22.98 -18.70
N GLU A 72 -1.07 22.21 -19.72
CA GLU A 72 0.14 21.41 -19.81
C GLU A 72 1.41 22.26 -19.72
N GLN A 73 1.44 23.42 -20.40
CA GLN A 73 2.56 24.34 -20.33
C GLN A 73 2.71 24.95 -18.93
N PHE A 74 1.59 25.29 -18.28
CA PHE A 74 1.62 25.69 -16.87
C PHE A 74 2.10 24.56 -15.96
N ILE A 75 1.63 23.32 -16.15
CA ILE A 75 2.09 22.18 -15.35
C ILE A 75 3.58 21.97 -15.54
N THR A 76 4.08 22.02 -16.77
CA THR A 76 5.50 21.81 -17.09
C THR A 76 6.36 22.89 -16.44
N GLN A 77 6.01 24.16 -16.63
CA GLN A 77 6.71 25.28 -15.99
C GLN A 77 6.68 25.17 -14.46
N TYR A 78 5.54 24.79 -13.87
CA TYR A 78 5.40 24.58 -12.43
C TYR A 78 6.30 23.45 -11.90
N LEU A 79 6.46 22.38 -12.68
CA LEU A 79 7.33 21.26 -12.31
C LEU A 79 8.81 21.64 -12.45
N ASP A 80 9.18 22.39 -13.48
CA ASP A 80 10.57 22.83 -13.69
C ASP A 80 11.03 23.77 -12.56
N GLU A 81 10.14 24.62 -12.05
CA GLU A 81 10.46 25.57 -10.97
C GLU A 81 10.50 24.93 -9.58
N ILE A 82 9.72 23.86 -9.32
CA ILE A 82 9.46 23.38 -7.95
C ILE A 82 9.65 21.86 -7.77
N SER A 83 10.23 21.17 -8.76
CA SER A 83 10.46 19.72 -8.71
C SER A 83 11.30 19.27 -7.51
N ASP A 84 12.22 20.11 -7.03
CA ASP A 84 13.09 19.79 -5.88
C ASP A 84 12.43 19.96 -4.51
N GLU A 85 11.27 20.63 -4.42
CA GLU A 85 10.64 20.96 -3.13
C GLU A 85 9.39 20.13 -2.81
N PHE A 86 8.77 19.47 -3.79
CA PHE A 86 7.55 18.69 -3.59
C PHE A 86 7.78 17.17 -3.63
N ALA A 87 6.96 16.43 -2.87
CA ALA A 87 6.99 14.97 -2.85
C ALA A 87 6.73 14.35 -4.24
N ASP A 88 7.47 13.29 -4.59
CA ASP A 88 7.39 12.55 -5.87
C ASP A 88 5.97 12.23 -6.34
N THR A 89 5.07 11.95 -5.40
CA THR A 89 3.66 11.65 -5.70
C THR A 89 2.94 12.82 -6.37
N LYS A 90 3.24 14.07 -6.00
CA LYS A 90 2.63 15.26 -6.62
C LYS A 90 3.15 15.44 -8.04
N THR A 91 4.45 15.27 -8.25
CA THR A 91 5.09 15.30 -9.57
C THR A 91 4.50 14.25 -10.50
N ALA A 92 4.36 13.00 -10.03
CA ALA A 92 3.75 11.93 -10.79
C ALA A 92 2.27 12.22 -11.13
N ALA A 93 1.50 12.77 -10.18
CA ALA A 93 0.10 13.11 -10.41
C ALA A 93 -0.05 14.24 -11.45
N LEU A 94 0.78 15.28 -11.39
CA LEU A 94 0.79 16.37 -12.35
C LEU A 94 1.17 15.90 -13.76
N LYS A 95 2.21 15.06 -13.88
CA LYS A 95 2.57 14.41 -15.15
C LYS A 95 1.44 13.54 -15.70
N ASN A 96 0.72 12.83 -14.82
CA ASN A 96 -0.43 12.04 -15.24
C ASN A 96 -1.58 12.92 -15.75
N ILE A 97 -1.80 14.11 -15.17
CA ILE A 97 -2.82 15.06 -15.64
C ILE A 97 -2.53 15.51 -17.08
N CYS A 98 -1.25 15.63 -17.48
CA CYS A 98 -0.85 16.00 -18.84
C CYS A 98 -1.32 15.02 -19.92
N ASN A 99 -1.69 13.79 -19.56
CA ASN A 99 -2.18 12.79 -20.51
C ASN A 99 -3.69 12.93 -20.83
N TYR A 100 -4.38 13.92 -20.26
CA TYR A 100 -5.82 14.12 -20.44
C TYR A 100 -6.13 15.38 -21.24
N ASP A 101 -7.27 15.37 -21.94
CA ASP A 101 -7.74 16.48 -22.80
C ASP A 101 -7.73 17.85 -22.11
N ILE A 102 -7.97 17.90 -20.80
CA ILE A 102 -7.95 19.13 -20.01
C ILE A 102 -6.58 19.83 -20.05
N ALA A 103 -5.49 19.07 -20.17
CA ALA A 103 -4.13 19.62 -20.16
C ALA A 103 -3.83 20.40 -21.45
N HIS A 104 -4.38 19.98 -22.59
CA HIS A 104 -4.13 20.61 -23.87
C HIS A 104 -5.04 21.82 -24.16
N LYS A 105 -5.96 22.14 -23.24
CA LYS A 105 -6.83 23.32 -23.33
C LYS A 105 -6.12 24.58 -22.87
N ASP A 106 -6.58 25.71 -23.39
CA ASP A 106 -6.18 27.05 -22.99
C ASP A 106 -6.45 27.25 -21.48
N ALA A 107 -5.40 27.51 -20.71
CA ALA A 107 -5.46 27.58 -19.26
C ALA A 107 -6.26 28.79 -18.73
N TYR A 108 -6.42 29.85 -19.53
CA TYR A 108 -7.17 31.05 -19.16
C TYR A 108 -8.68 30.87 -19.34
N THR A 109 -9.09 29.95 -20.24
CA THR A 109 -10.51 29.74 -20.63
C THR A 109 -11.11 28.42 -20.11
N LEU A 110 -10.37 27.68 -19.28
CA LEU A 110 -10.88 26.46 -18.66
C LEU A 110 -12.21 26.69 -17.93
N SER A 111 -13.23 25.96 -18.36
CA SER A 111 -14.59 26.07 -17.83
C SER A 111 -14.89 25.02 -16.77
N ARG A 112 -15.97 25.20 -16.01
CA ARG A 112 -16.46 24.18 -15.06
C ARG A 112 -16.74 22.84 -15.73
N GLN A 113 -17.12 22.84 -17.01
CA GLN A 113 -17.42 21.61 -17.75
C GLN A 113 -16.12 20.83 -17.98
N ASP A 114 -15.01 21.50 -18.25
CA ASP A 114 -13.71 20.85 -18.46
C ASP A 114 -13.23 20.14 -17.21
N PHE A 115 -13.27 20.83 -16.06
CA PHE A 115 -12.92 20.22 -14.76
C PHE A 115 -13.85 19.06 -14.38
N SER A 116 -15.14 19.19 -14.67
CA SER A 116 -16.13 18.17 -14.35
C SER A 116 -15.98 16.93 -15.24
N SER A 117 -15.76 17.12 -16.54
CA SER A 117 -15.49 16.05 -17.49
C SER A 117 -14.22 15.29 -17.10
N PHE A 118 -13.13 16.01 -16.80
CA PHE A 118 -11.89 15.41 -16.32
C PHE A 118 -12.11 14.55 -15.06
N ALA A 119 -12.80 15.10 -14.05
CA ALA A 119 -13.05 14.34 -12.82
C ALA A 119 -13.91 13.09 -13.05
N ILE A 120 -14.91 13.17 -13.94
CA ILE A 120 -15.77 12.03 -14.29
C ILE A 120 -14.98 10.97 -15.07
N GLU A 121 -14.16 11.40 -16.02
CA GLU A 121 -13.29 10.52 -16.80
C GLU A 121 -12.32 9.76 -15.90
N ARG A 122 -11.63 10.48 -14.98
CA ARG A 122 -10.77 9.86 -13.96
C ARG A 122 -11.50 8.81 -13.12
N ARG A 123 -12.77 9.08 -12.77
CA ARG A 123 -13.60 8.17 -11.95
C ARG A 123 -14.08 6.95 -12.73
N LYS A 124 -14.31 7.08 -14.04
CA LYS A 124 -14.73 5.98 -14.91
C LYS A 124 -13.58 5.09 -15.33
N GLY A 125 -12.40 5.68 -15.53
CA GLY A 125 -11.28 5.00 -16.18
C GLY A 125 -11.51 4.86 -17.69
N ASN A 126 -10.60 4.15 -18.35
CA ASN A 126 -10.67 3.85 -19.77
C ASN A 126 -10.58 2.33 -19.98
N PRO A 127 -11.71 1.63 -20.19
CA PRO A 127 -11.71 0.18 -20.41
C PRO A 127 -10.94 -0.25 -21.67
N ILE A 128 -10.86 0.61 -22.70
CA ILE A 128 -10.15 0.31 -23.96
C ILE A 128 -8.63 0.24 -23.70
N GLU A 129 -8.14 1.11 -22.83
CA GLU A 129 -6.72 1.16 -22.42
C GLU A 129 -6.44 0.33 -21.17
N MET A 130 -7.42 -0.44 -20.68
CA MET A 130 -7.34 -1.21 -19.42
C MET A 130 -6.95 -0.36 -18.20
N ILE A 131 -7.42 0.89 -18.17
CA ILE A 131 -7.19 1.82 -17.06
C ILE A 131 -8.43 1.82 -16.17
N ASP A 132 -8.28 1.33 -14.94
CA ASP A 132 -9.35 1.37 -13.94
C ASP A 132 -9.63 2.80 -13.46
N GLY A 133 -10.90 3.05 -13.12
CA GLY A 133 -11.33 4.30 -12.51
C GLY A 133 -10.73 4.51 -11.11
N VAL A 134 -10.38 5.76 -10.79
CA VAL A 134 -9.77 6.07 -9.48
C VAL A 134 -10.81 6.35 -8.40
N ALA A 135 -10.41 6.24 -7.13
CA ALA A 135 -11.24 6.60 -6.00
C ALA A 135 -11.61 8.11 -6.00
N PRO A 136 -12.75 8.53 -5.39
CA PRO A 136 -13.16 9.94 -5.34
C PRO A 136 -12.10 10.88 -4.76
N ALA A 137 -11.32 10.38 -3.79
CA ALA A 137 -10.26 11.13 -3.13
C ALA A 137 -9.07 11.39 -4.05
N THR A 138 -8.77 10.47 -4.97
CA THR A 138 -7.70 10.64 -5.96
C THR A 138 -8.10 11.70 -6.97
N ALA A 139 -9.31 11.64 -7.53
CA ALA A 139 -9.81 12.68 -8.44
C ALA A 139 -9.89 14.06 -7.77
N LEU A 140 -10.30 14.13 -6.50
CA LEU A 140 -10.25 15.37 -5.72
C LEU A 140 -8.83 15.93 -5.60
N LYS A 141 -7.85 15.05 -5.42
CA LYS A 141 -6.44 15.42 -5.27
C LYS A 141 -5.86 15.90 -6.60
N ASP A 142 -6.20 15.27 -7.71
CA ASP A 142 -5.83 15.73 -9.06
C ASP A 142 -6.32 17.18 -9.31
N LEU A 143 -7.59 17.46 -9.02
CA LEU A 143 -8.14 18.83 -9.11
C LEU A 143 -7.46 19.82 -8.14
N SER A 144 -7.05 19.35 -6.97
CA SER A 144 -6.31 20.18 -6.00
C SER A 144 -4.89 20.51 -6.50
N HIS A 145 -4.27 19.61 -7.26
CA HIS A 145 -3.00 19.86 -7.92
C HIS A 145 -3.15 20.89 -9.04
N ILE A 146 -4.20 20.80 -9.86
CA ILE A 146 -4.53 21.83 -10.85
C ILE A 146 -4.75 23.19 -10.17
N SER A 147 -5.49 23.23 -9.06
CA SER A 147 -5.67 24.46 -8.28
C SER A 147 -4.34 25.03 -7.78
N SER A 148 -3.36 24.19 -7.44
CA SER A 148 -2.05 24.63 -6.96
C SER A 148 -1.25 25.28 -8.09
N VAL A 149 -1.30 24.70 -9.30
CA VAL A 149 -0.67 25.25 -10.51
C VAL A 149 -1.29 26.59 -10.89
N LEU A 150 -2.63 26.68 -10.92
CA LEU A 150 -3.32 27.95 -11.23
C LEU A 150 -3.07 29.04 -10.19
N ASN A 151 -2.97 28.69 -8.90
CA ASN A 151 -2.61 29.64 -7.85
C ASN A 151 -1.18 30.17 -8.03
N HIS A 152 -0.24 29.30 -8.40
CA HIS A 152 1.13 29.71 -8.68
C HIS A 152 1.21 30.60 -9.93
N ALA A 153 0.46 30.25 -10.97
CA ALA A 153 0.36 31.06 -12.19
C ALA A 153 -0.12 32.49 -11.91
N GLU A 154 -1.17 32.65 -11.11
CA GLU A 154 -1.67 33.98 -10.73
C GLU A 154 -0.68 34.72 -9.82
N LEU A 155 -0.24 34.08 -8.73
CA LEU A 155 0.46 34.77 -7.65
C LEU A 155 1.96 34.98 -7.90
N VAL A 156 2.58 34.11 -8.71
CA VAL A 156 4.02 34.13 -8.97
C VAL A 156 4.32 34.58 -10.39
N TRP A 157 3.60 34.05 -11.38
CA TRP A 157 3.83 34.42 -12.79
C TRP A 157 3.03 35.65 -13.23
N GLY A 158 2.04 36.10 -12.44
CA GLY A 158 1.19 37.24 -12.78
C GLY A 158 0.22 36.97 -13.93
N GLU A 159 -0.12 35.70 -14.18
CA GLU A 159 -1.03 35.29 -15.24
C GLU A 159 -2.50 35.55 -14.86
N ASP A 160 -3.32 36.09 -15.77
CA ASP A 160 -4.74 36.38 -15.52
C ASP A 160 -5.62 35.13 -15.63
N VAL A 161 -5.49 34.22 -14.67
CA VAL A 161 -6.21 32.94 -14.62
C VAL A 161 -7.44 32.97 -13.70
N ALA A 162 -7.93 34.17 -13.36
CA ALA A 162 -9.02 34.37 -12.42
C ALA A 162 -10.31 33.65 -12.86
N HIS A 163 -10.60 33.65 -14.17
CA HIS A 163 -11.73 32.93 -14.75
C HIS A 163 -11.65 31.42 -14.46
N ALA A 164 -10.54 30.78 -14.86
CA ALA A 164 -10.32 29.35 -14.67
C ALA A 164 -10.38 28.93 -13.20
N LYS A 165 -9.81 29.73 -12.29
CA LYS A 165 -9.87 29.49 -10.84
C LYS A 165 -11.29 29.52 -10.28
N ASN A 166 -12.10 30.50 -10.70
CA ASN A 166 -13.49 30.61 -10.29
C ASN A 166 -14.31 29.42 -10.81
N GLU A 167 -14.12 29.06 -12.08
CA GLU A 167 -14.78 27.91 -12.70
C GLU A 167 -14.39 26.57 -12.04
N LEU A 168 -13.12 26.38 -11.68
CA LEU A 168 -12.65 25.23 -10.89
C LEU A 168 -13.33 25.17 -9.52
N SER A 169 -13.43 26.31 -8.83
CA SER A 169 -14.08 26.40 -7.52
C SER A 169 -15.56 26.02 -7.60
N HIS A 170 -16.28 26.51 -8.61
CA HIS A 170 -17.67 26.15 -8.87
C HIS A 170 -17.82 24.67 -9.23
N SER A 171 -16.95 24.13 -10.08
CA SER A 171 -16.93 22.70 -10.43
C SER A 171 -16.73 21.83 -9.18
N LEU A 172 -15.77 22.17 -8.32
CA LEU A 172 -15.51 21.45 -7.07
C LEU A 172 -16.74 21.41 -6.14
N ILE A 173 -17.53 22.49 -6.07
CA ILE A 173 -18.78 22.49 -5.29
C ILE A 173 -19.78 21.49 -5.88
N GLY A 174 -19.98 21.52 -7.20
CA GLY A 174 -20.89 20.60 -7.90
C GLY A 174 -20.47 19.14 -7.76
N LEU A 175 -19.20 18.84 -8.03
CA LEU A 175 -18.63 17.49 -7.96
C LEU A 175 -18.68 16.91 -6.54
N LYS A 176 -18.45 17.74 -5.51
CA LYS A 176 -18.58 17.31 -4.10
C LYS A 176 -20.03 17.00 -3.75
N LYS A 177 -20.99 17.86 -4.15
CA LYS A 177 -22.43 17.61 -3.92
C LYS A 177 -22.91 16.34 -4.62
N ALA A 178 -22.42 16.08 -5.83
CA ALA A 178 -22.71 14.88 -6.59
C ALA A 178 -21.95 13.63 -6.10
N ARG A 179 -21.10 13.74 -5.07
CA ARG A 179 -20.23 12.67 -4.54
C ARG A 179 -19.29 12.05 -5.59
N ILE A 180 -19.00 12.77 -6.68
CA ILE A 180 -18.03 12.35 -7.71
C ILE A 180 -16.61 12.46 -7.14
N VAL A 181 -16.35 13.53 -6.38
CA VAL A 181 -15.10 13.76 -5.66
C VAL A 181 -15.40 13.93 -4.17
N THR A 182 -14.70 13.20 -3.30
CA THR A 182 -14.89 13.28 -1.85
C THR A 182 -13.56 13.08 -1.15
N LYS A 183 -13.45 13.53 0.11
CA LYS A 183 -12.28 13.21 0.93
C LYS A 183 -12.19 11.70 1.14
N SER A 184 -10.98 11.17 1.32
CA SER A 184 -10.79 9.77 1.68
C SER A 184 -11.57 9.44 2.94
N LYS A 185 -12.23 8.27 2.96
CA LYS A 185 -12.83 7.77 4.19
C LYS A 185 -11.73 7.59 5.23
N GLU A 186 -12.04 8.00 6.46
CA GLU A 186 -11.18 7.74 7.59
C GLU A 186 -11.19 6.23 7.89
N ARG A 187 -10.02 5.65 8.16
CA ARG A 187 -9.89 4.26 8.59
C ARG A 187 -9.98 4.16 10.11
N ASP A 188 -10.63 3.12 10.60
CA ASP A 188 -10.79 2.74 12.00
C ASP A 188 -10.28 1.32 12.28
N ARG A 189 -9.63 0.69 11.29
CA ARG A 189 -9.02 -0.63 11.40
C ARG A 189 -7.93 -0.64 12.48
N LEU A 190 -8.06 -1.58 13.40
CA LEU A 190 -7.08 -1.87 14.45
C LEU A 190 -6.72 -3.34 14.37
N ILE A 191 -5.43 -3.65 14.46
CA ILE A 191 -4.93 -5.03 14.44
C ILE A 191 -5.41 -5.79 15.69
N THR A 192 -5.84 -7.04 15.53
CA THR A 192 -6.31 -7.88 16.65
C THR A 192 -5.16 -8.61 17.36
N SER A 193 -5.41 -9.16 18.54
CA SER A 193 -4.43 -9.98 19.27
C SER A 193 -4.05 -11.26 18.51
N GLU A 194 -5.01 -11.94 17.88
CA GLU A 194 -4.74 -13.06 16.96
C GLU A 194 -3.84 -12.64 15.79
N GLU A 195 -4.18 -11.55 15.10
CA GLU A 195 -3.40 -11.07 13.95
C GLU A 195 -1.97 -10.68 14.36
N LEU A 196 -1.80 -10.08 15.55
CA LEU A 196 -0.49 -9.78 16.11
C LEU A 196 0.32 -11.04 16.40
N HIS A 197 -0.30 -12.10 16.94
CA HIS A 197 0.36 -13.40 17.13
C HIS A 197 0.82 -13.96 15.78
N ILE A 198 -0.11 -14.06 14.82
CA ILE A 198 0.15 -14.60 13.48
C ILE A 198 1.31 -13.87 12.82
N LEU A 199 1.28 -12.53 12.80
CA LEU A 199 2.34 -11.73 12.18
C LEU A 199 3.66 -11.80 12.95
N THR A 200 3.63 -11.80 14.29
CA THR A 200 4.84 -11.96 15.10
C THR A 200 5.51 -13.29 14.83
N ASN A 201 4.75 -14.39 14.78
CA ASN A 201 5.25 -15.73 14.49
C ASN A 201 5.79 -15.83 13.06
N HIS A 202 5.05 -15.31 12.08
CA HIS A 202 5.46 -15.28 10.67
C HIS A 202 6.81 -14.58 10.49
N PHE A 203 6.94 -13.36 11.03
CA PHE A 203 8.16 -12.58 10.90
C PHE A 203 9.32 -13.14 11.72
N TYR A 204 9.06 -13.68 12.90
CA TYR A 204 10.10 -14.32 13.72
C TYR A 204 10.65 -15.59 13.06
N LYS A 205 9.76 -16.46 12.54
CA LYS A 205 10.12 -17.65 11.75
C LYS A 205 10.97 -17.27 10.54
N GLY A 206 10.58 -16.23 9.80
CA GLY A 206 11.34 -15.70 8.68
C GLY A 206 12.74 -15.21 9.09
N TRP A 207 12.81 -14.42 10.16
CA TRP A 207 14.07 -13.92 10.73
C TRP A 207 15.02 -15.02 11.17
N LYS A 208 14.51 -16.12 11.74
CA LYS A 208 15.35 -17.25 12.16
C LYS A 208 15.82 -18.13 10.99
N ARG A 209 14.99 -18.29 9.95
CA ARG A 209 15.30 -19.15 8.80
C ARG A 209 16.24 -18.51 7.77
N VAL A 210 16.11 -17.20 7.56
CA VAL A 210 16.83 -16.50 6.48
C VAL A 210 17.85 -15.53 7.09
N ARG A 211 19.14 -15.75 6.80
CA ARG A 211 20.24 -14.93 7.34
C ARG A 211 20.03 -13.44 7.06
N ASN A 212 19.71 -13.10 5.83
CA ASN A 212 19.54 -11.71 5.35
C ASN A 212 18.08 -11.23 5.41
N ALA A 213 17.26 -11.80 6.30
CA ALA A 213 15.93 -11.26 6.56
C ALA A 213 16.02 -9.98 7.38
N ILE A 214 15.02 -9.11 7.25
CA ILE A 214 14.81 -7.96 8.15
C ILE A 214 14.03 -8.46 9.37
N PRO A 215 14.34 -8.02 10.60
CA PRO A 215 13.60 -8.41 11.80
C PRO A 215 12.24 -7.71 11.87
N MET A 216 11.34 -8.03 10.93
CA MET A 216 10.04 -7.36 10.77
C MET A 216 9.12 -7.46 12.01
N HIS A 217 9.30 -8.48 12.85
CA HIS A 217 8.62 -8.57 14.14
C HIS A 217 9.01 -7.37 15.03
N LEU A 218 10.30 -7.05 15.16
CA LEU A 218 10.77 -5.88 15.91
C LEU A 218 10.30 -4.57 15.26
N VAL A 219 10.37 -4.45 13.92
CA VAL A 219 9.91 -3.25 13.20
C VAL A 219 8.41 -2.98 13.44
N MET A 220 7.58 -4.02 13.39
CA MET A 220 6.14 -3.94 13.66
C MET A 220 5.87 -3.50 15.10
N TRP A 221 6.52 -4.13 16.09
CA TRP A 221 6.34 -3.77 17.50
C TRP A 221 6.87 -2.37 17.82
N LEU A 222 7.98 -1.95 17.20
CA LEU A 222 8.48 -0.57 17.30
C LEU A 222 7.44 0.43 16.77
N ALA A 223 6.79 0.12 15.64
CA ALA A 223 5.73 0.98 15.10
C ALA A 223 4.55 1.14 16.07
N ILE A 224 4.13 0.05 16.72
CA ILE A 224 3.04 0.03 17.70
C ILE A 224 3.42 0.80 18.97
N TYR A 225 4.66 0.70 19.45
CA TYR A 225 5.07 1.38 20.68
C TYR A 225 5.57 2.81 20.49
N THR A 226 5.89 3.24 19.28
CA THR A 226 6.32 4.63 19.03
C THR A 226 5.26 5.45 18.30
N GLY A 227 4.28 4.77 17.69
CA GLY A 227 3.31 5.35 16.79
C GLY A 227 3.93 6.08 15.60
N ARG A 228 5.20 5.83 15.25
CA ARG A 228 5.88 6.51 14.12
C ARG A 228 5.27 6.11 12.79
N ARG A 229 5.38 7.00 11.81
CA ARG A 229 5.15 6.62 10.41
C ARG A 229 6.30 5.76 9.92
N GLU A 230 6.03 4.90 8.94
CA GLU A 230 7.04 4.00 8.36
C GLU A 230 8.28 4.73 7.83
N GLY A 231 8.10 5.86 7.14
CA GLY A 231 9.21 6.73 6.73
C GLY A 231 10.01 7.27 7.91
N GLU A 232 9.33 7.74 8.95
CA GLU A 232 9.99 8.25 10.17
C GLU A 232 10.80 7.13 10.85
N LEU A 233 10.28 5.90 10.93
CA LEU A 233 10.98 4.74 11.50
C LEU A 233 12.29 4.43 10.76
N CYS A 234 12.27 4.47 9.43
CA CYS A 234 13.44 4.16 8.60
C CYS A 234 14.47 5.30 8.57
N GLU A 235 14.11 6.50 8.99
CA GLU A 235 14.99 7.69 9.01
C GLU A 235 15.48 8.04 10.42
N MET A 236 15.08 7.29 11.45
CA MET A 236 15.56 7.48 12.82
C MET A 236 17.06 7.22 12.92
N ARG A 237 17.84 8.27 13.18
CA ARG A 237 19.30 8.17 13.37
C ARG A 237 19.65 7.87 14.82
N LEU A 238 20.65 7.02 15.04
CA LEU A 238 21.13 6.65 16.36
C LEU A 238 21.64 7.87 17.16
N ALA A 239 22.28 8.82 16.48
CA ALA A 239 22.77 10.06 17.10
C ALA A 239 21.65 10.98 17.63
N ASP A 240 20.40 10.75 17.19
CA ASP A 240 19.23 11.53 17.60
C ASP A 240 18.51 10.93 18.83
N PHE A 241 19.01 9.81 19.36
CA PHE A 241 18.45 9.17 20.55
C PHE A 241 19.01 9.79 21.83
N ASP A 242 18.15 10.46 22.59
CA ASP A 242 18.44 10.92 23.94
C ASP A 242 18.01 9.86 24.95
N LYS A 243 18.95 8.96 25.27
CA LYS A 243 18.75 7.89 26.26
C LYS A 243 18.49 8.43 27.67
N LYS A 244 18.99 9.62 28.02
CA LYS A 244 18.84 10.18 29.37
C LYS A 244 17.40 10.63 29.63
N ASN A 245 16.75 11.20 28.62
CA ASN A 245 15.39 11.72 28.73
C ASN A 245 14.32 10.81 28.11
N SER A 246 14.71 9.63 27.61
CA SER A 246 13.83 8.71 26.86
C SER A 246 13.09 9.41 25.72
N GLN A 247 13.85 10.11 24.88
CA GLN A 247 13.31 10.88 23.75
C GLN A 247 14.11 10.61 22.49
N TRP A 248 13.44 10.71 21.34
CA TRP A 248 14.09 10.62 20.04
C TRP A 248 13.77 11.84 19.20
N LYS A 249 14.80 12.50 18.65
CA LYS A 249 14.61 13.59 17.70
C LYS A 249 14.20 13.03 16.33
N ILE A 250 12.95 13.22 15.97
CA ILE A 250 12.43 12.89 14.64
C ILE A 250 12.67 14.09 13.73
N ARG A 251 13.43 13.87 12.66
CA ARG A 251 13.74 14.90 11.67
C ARG A 251 12.61 15.04 10.67
N ASP A 252 12.55 16.23 10.06
CA ASP A 252 11.63 16.60 9.00
C ASP A 252 10.21 16.04 9.14
N VAL A 253 9.61 16.24 10.32
CA VAL A 253 8.28 15.72 10.61
C VAL A 253 7.28 16.35 9.65
N LYS A 254 6.47 15.49 9.02
CA LYS A 254 5.50 15.90 8.00
C LYS A 254 4.60 17.03 8.49
N ASN A 255 4.63 18.15 7.78
CA ASN A 255 3.80 19.33 8.02
C ASN A 255 3.16 19.81 6.70
N PRO A 256 1.94 20.40 6.69
CA PRO A 256 1.33 20.94 5.47
C PRO A 256 2.17 22.03 4.79
N ASP A 257 2.89 22.83 5.58
CA ASP A 257 3.70 23.96 5.10
C ASP A 257 5.14 23.58 4.73
N GLY A 258 5.44 22.28 4.67
CA GLY A 258 6.78 21.76 4.39
C GLY A 258 7.41 21.05 5.59
N SER A 259 8.10 19.96 5.32
CA SER A 259 8.72 19.11 6.35
C SER A 259 10.14 19.56 6.72
N LYS A 260 10.87 20.18 5.80
CA LYS A 260 12.30 20.50 5.93
C LYS A 260 12.55 21.41 7.14
N GLY A 261 13.43 20.98 8.04
CA GLY A 261 13.78 21.70 9.28
C GLY A 261 12.77 21.53 10.43
N ASN A 262 11.63 20.88 10.20
CA ASN A 262 10.62 20.65 11.24
C ASN A 262 10.98 19.45 12.11
N HIS A 263 11.99 19.60 12.97
CA HIS A 263 12.43 18.58 13.89
C HIS A 263 11.62 18.60 15.18
N LYS A 264 11.25 17.42 15.71
CA LYS A 264 10.50 17.30 16.96
C LYS A 264 11.02 16.15 17.81
N PHE A 265 10.93 16.26 19.12
CA PHE A 265 11.27 15.19 20.05
C PHE A 265 10.04 14.35 20.36
N ALA A 266 10.11 13.06 20.08
CA ALA A 266 9.10 12.08 20.47
C ALA A 266 9.49 11.43 21.80
N HIS A 267 8.57 11.38 22.77
CA HIS A 267 8.77 10.62 24.00
C HIS A 267 8.63 9.12 23.75
N LEU A 268 9.47 8.33 24.42
CA LEU A 268 9.51 6.89 24.31
C LEU A 268 9.15 6.25 25.64
N GLU A 269 8.12 5.40 25.61
CA GLU A 269 7.68 4.62 26.75
C GLU A 269 8.55 3.35 26.91
N PRO A 270 8.56 2.70 28.10
CA PRO A 270 9.43 1.56 28.38
C PRO A 270 9.37 0.45 27.32
N ASN A 271 8.17 0.11 26.82
CA ASN A 271 7.99 -0.90 25.79
C ASN A 271 8.67 -0.54 24.45
N ALA A 272 8.74 0.74 24.09
CA ALA A 272 9.48 1.17 22.91
C ALA A 272 11.00 1.02 23.11
N LEU A 273 11.50 1.33 24.31
CA LEU A 273 12.90 1.18 24.67
C LEU A 273 13.34 -0.29 24.61
N LEU A 274 12.49 -1.21 25.08
CA LEU A 274 12.75 -2.65 24.97
C LEU A 274 12.99 -3.10 23.52
N ILE A 275 12.17 -2.63 22.57
CA ILE A 275 12.36 -2.99 21.16
C ILE A 275 13.62 -2.34 20.57
N ILE A 276 13.94 -1.10 20.98
CA ILE A 276 15.19 -0.43 20.58
C ILE A 276 16.39 -1.22 21.07
N GLU A 277 16.37 -1.73 22.30
CA GLU A 277 17.44 -2.56 22.86
C GLU A 277 17.60 -3.88 22.09
N GLU A 278 16.49 -4.57 21.74
CA GLU A 278 16.52 -5.77 20.90
C GLU A 278 17.08 -5.49 19.49
N LEU A 279 16.75 -4.34 18.89
CA LEU A 279 17.30 -3.92 17.59
C LEU A 279 18.81 -3.58 17.65
N LEU A 280 19.27 -3.10 18.81
CA LEU A 280 20.68 -2.74 19.06
C LEU A 280 21.52 -3.90 19.58
N GLU A 281 20.90 -5.03 19.92
CA GLU A 281 21.60 -6.24 20.32
C GLU A 281 22.66 -6.61 19.25
N PRO A 282 23.93 -6.87 19.64
CA PRO A 282 25.03 -6.98 18.69
C PRO A 282 24.80 -7.96 17.53
N SER A 283 24.20 -9.13 17.79
CA SER A 283 23.94 -10.12 16.75
C SER A 283 22.85 -9.67 15.76
N THR A 284 21.80 -9.03 16.26
CA THR A 284 20.70 -8.46 15.48
C THR A 284 21.18 -7.28 14.65
N ARG A 285 21.90 -6.34 15.29
CA ARG A 285 22.47 -5.17 14.63
C ARG A 285 23.40 -5.56 13.49
N LYS A 286 24.32 -6.50 13.74
CA LYS A 286 25.26 -6.99 12.72
C LYS A 286 24.52 -7.53 11.49
N ARG A 287 23.52 -8.39 11.69
CA ARG A 287 22.73 -8.96 10.59
C ARG A 287 22.00 -7.91 9.77
N MET A 288 21.46 -6.88 10.42
CA MET A 288 20.80 -5.78 9.72
C MET A 288 21.79 -4.96 8.87
N LEU A 289 23.02 -4.75 9.35
CA LEU A 289 24.06 -4.02 8.62
C LEU A 289 24.63 -4.83 7.44
N GLU A 290 24.61 -6.17 7.50
CA GLU A 290 24.97 -7.04 6.36
C GLU A 290 24.09 -6.79 5.10
N LEU A 291 22.96 -6.08 5.24
CA LEU A 291 22.08 -5.70 4.13
C LEU A 291 22.57 -4.49 3.32
N GLY A 292 23.64 -3.81 3.76
CA GLY A 292 24.29 -2.75 2.98
C GLY A 292 23.69 -1.35 3.11
N TYR A 293 22.88 -1.10 4.13
CA TYR A 293 22.32 0.22 4.43
C TYR A 293 23.17 0.98 5.48
N SER A 294 22.91 2.28 5.65
CA SER A 294 23.65 3.16 6.55
C SER A 294 23.62 2.67 8.02
N ASP A 295 24.80 2.61 8.64
CA ASP A 295 24.98 2.25 10.05
C ASP A 295 24.60 3.38 11.02
N GLU A 296 24.27 4.57 10.52
CA GLU A 296 23.75 5.69 11.31
C GLU A 296 22.28 5.51 11.70
N LEU A 297 21.52 4.68 10.97
CA LEU A 297 20.08 4.48 11.15
C LEU A 297 19.78 3.40 12.19
N LEU A 298 18.76 3.58 13.01
CA LEU A 298 18.25 2.52 13.90
C LEU A 298 17.75 1.33 13.07
N LEU A 299 16.94 1.62 12.05
CA LEU A 299 16.44 0.65 11.09
C LEU A 299 17.12 0.88 9.73
N PRO A 300 18.25 0.22 9.45
CA PRO A 300 18.95 0.26 8.17
C PRO A 300 18.16 -0.54 7.11
N VAL A 301 17.00 -0.03 6.72
CA VAL A 301 16.08 -0.63 5.74
C VAL A 301 15.34 0.49 5.00
N ASN A 302 15.00 0.28 3.73
CA ASN A 302 14.16 1.24 3.01
C ASN A 302 12.67 1.06 3.33
N VAL A 303 11.92 2.14 3.21
CA VAL A 303 10.47 2.19 3.49
C VAL A 303 9.70 1.20 2.61
N GLN A 304 10.04 1.11 1.32
CA GLN A 304 9.32 0.24 0.39
C GLN A 304 9.39 -1.25 0.79
N THR A 305 10.54 -1.71 1.29
CA THR A 305 10.71 -3.10 1.72
C THR A 305 9.85 -3.42 2.93
N VAL A 306 9.80 -2.52 3.92
CA VAL A 306 8.94 -2.69 5.12
C VAL A 306 7.48 -2.83 4.68
N SER A 307 7.01 -1.95 3.80
CA SER A 307 5.62 -1.95 3.34
C SER A 307 5.29 -3.21 2.55
N ASP A 308 6.20 -3.67 1.68
CA ASP A 308 5.99 -4.84 0.84
C ASP A 308 6.04 -6.13 1.66
N TYR A 309 6.94 -6.23 2.63
CA TYR A 309 7.03 -7.39 3.51
C TYR A 309 5.79 -7.49 4.39
N PHE A 310 5.33 -6.37 4.94
CA PHE A 310 4.10 -6.35 5.74
C PHE A 310 2.87 -6.71 4.92
N ARG A 311 2.71 -6.13 3.72
CA ARG A 311 1.59 -6.44 2.82
C ARG A 311 1.61 -7.91 2.40
N ARG A 312 2.78 -8.46 2.09
CA ARG A 312 2.95 -9.87 1.71
C ARG A 312 2.60 -10.80 2.86
N ALA A 313 3.06 -10.49 4.07
CA ALA A 313 2.73 -11.27 5.26
C ALA A 313 1.22 -11.27 5.54
N CYS A 314 0.56 -10.10 5.48
CA CYS A 314 -0.90 -10.05 5.61
C CYS A 314 -1.60 -10.96 4.59
N ARG A 315 -1.22 -10.84 3.30
CA ARG A 315 -1.80 -11.66 2.23
C ARG A 315 -1.58 -13.17 2.45
N LEU A 316 -0.37 -13.58 2.83
CA LEU A 316 -0.04 -15.00 3.05
C LEU A 316 -0.78 -15.61 4.23
N ASN A 317 -1.16 -14.80 5.22
CA ASN A 317 -1.86 -15.25 6.41
C ASN A 317 -3.37 -14.91 6.38
N GLY A 318 -3.93 -14.54 5.22
CA GLY A 318 -5.36 -14.25 5.07
C GLY A 318 -5.84 -13.01 5.85
N ILE A 319 -4.94 -12.09 6.22
CA ILE A 319 -5.31 -10.88 6.97
C ILE A 319 -5.81 -9.82 5.99
N GLU A 320 -7.09 -9.52 6.07
CA GLU A 320 -7.75 -8.57 5.19
C GLU A 320 -7.72 -7.13 5.73
N ASP A 321 -7.66 -6.19 4.79
CA ASP A 321 -7.73 -4.74 4.99
C ASP A 321 -6.81 -4.18 6.09
N LEU A 322 -5.62 -4.76 6.30
CA LEU A 322 -4.62 -4.24 7.24
C LEU A 322 -3.42 -3.63 6.52
N ARG A 323 -3.03 -2.41 6.90
CA ARG A 323 -1.87 -1.69 6.37
C ARG A 323 -0.88 -1.39 7.49
N PHE A 324 0.40 -1.23 7.14
CA PHE A 324 1.43 -0.86 8.11
C PHE A 324 1.09 0.47 8.83
N HIS A 325 0.45 1.41 8.13
CA HIS A 325 0.01 2.67 8.74
C HIS A 325 -1.07 2.48 9.83
N ASP A 326 -1.85 1.41 9.78
CA ASP A 326 -2.88 1.13 10.79
C ASP A 326 -2.22 0.80 12.16
N LEU A 327 -0.93 0.39 12.18
CA LEU A 327 -0.17 0.22 13.43
C LEU A 327 0.02 1.51 14.22
N ARG A 328 0.06 2.67 13.53
CA ARG A 328 0.07 3.98 14.21
C ARG A 328 -1.28 4.29 14.84
N HIS A 329 -2.38 3.85 14.23
CA HIS A 329 -3.71 3.94 14.84
C HIS A 329 -3.80 3.06 16.07
N GLU A 330 -3.27 1.83 16.00
CA GLU A 330 -3.17 0.94 17.16
C GLU A 330 -2.33 1.55 18.28
N ALA A 331 -1.17 2.14 17.97
CA ALA A 331 -0.34 2.84 18.95
C ALA A 331 -1.11 3.93 19.72
N ALA A 332 -1.73 4.85 18.97
CA ALA A 332 -2.49 5.95 19.56
C ALA A 332 -3.68 5.44 20.39
N THR A 333 -4.35 4.38 19.95
CA THR A 333 -5.43 3.76 20.71
C THR A 333 -4.92 3.13 22.01
N ARG A 334 -3.82 2.37 21.99
CA ARG A 334 -3.25 1.74 23.20
C ARG A 334 -2.97 2.76 24.29
N TYR A 335 -2.29 3.86 23.92
CA TYR A 335 -1.99 4.93 24.86
C TYR A 335 -3.23 5.63 25.39
N ALA A 336 -4.24 5.86 24.53
CA ALA A 336 -5.49 6.46 24.99
C ALA A 336 -6.23 5.55 25.97
N GLU A 337 -6.26 4.25 25.71
CA GLU A 337 -6.82 3.23 26.62
C GLU A 337 -6.04 3.10 27.93
N ASP A 338 -4.74 3.43 27.93
CA ASP A 338 -3.89 3.50 29.12
C ASP A 338 -4.09 4.81 29.90
N GLY A 339 -5.00 5.67 29.47
CA GLY A 339 -5.38 6.90 30.17
C GLY A 339 -4.51 8.11 29.83
N PHE A 340 -3.71 8.05 28.77
CA PHE A 340 -2.89 9.19 28.36
C PHE A 340 -3.78 10.35 27.92
N THR A 341 -3.51 11.53 28.48
CA THR A 341 -4.14 12.76 28.03
C THR A 341 -3.70 13.10 26.61
N ILE A 342 -4.49 13.91 25.90
CA ILE A 342 -4.16 14.30 24.53
C ILE A 342 -2.78 14.98 24.41
N PRO A 343 -2.36 15.89 25.31
CA PRO A 343 -0.99 16.42 25.28
C PRO A 343 0.09 15.33 25.41
N GLN A 344 -0.09 14.34 26.28
CA GLN A 344 0.86 13.22 26.42
C GLN A 344 0.85 12.33 25.17
N LEU A 345 -0.32 12.07 24.58
CA LEU A 345 -0.41 11.40 23.28
C LEU A 345 0.31 12.17 22.18
N GLN A 346 0.29 13.51 22.20
CA GLN A 346 1.01 14.33 21.23
C GLN A 346 2.53 14.26 21.40
N THR A 347 3.05 14.19 22.63
CA THR A 347 4.50 14.05 22.85
C THR A 347 5.01 12.70 22.34
N ILE A 348 4.19 11.65 22.42
CA ILE A 348 4.55 10.34 21.85
C ILE A 348 4.32 10.37 20.35
N THR A 349 3.07 10.54 19.89
CA THR A 349 2.65 10.34 18.49
C THR A 349 3.03 11.48 17.53
N LEU A 350 3.39 12.66 18.02
CA LEU A 350 3.67 13.88 17.22
C LEU A 350 2.55 14.32 16.27
N HIS A 351 1.28 14.08 16.63
CA HIS A 351 0.16 14.66 15.87
C HIS A 351 0.09 16.18 16.10
N SER A 352 0.11 16.96 15.03
CA SER A 352 0.05 18.42 15.07
C SER A 352 -1.36 18.96 15.33
N SER A 353 -2.41 18.24 14.90
CA SER A 353 -3.79 18.73 14.98
C SER A 353 -4.65 17.95 15.98
N TRP A 354 -5.45 18.69 16.75
CA TRP A 354 -6.48 18.12 17.63
C TRP A 354 -7.47 17.23 16.86
N ASN A 355 -7.87 17.64 15.66
CA ASN A 355 -8.83 16.89 14.85
C ASN A 355 -8.35 15.46 14.55
N SER A 356 -7.03 15.24 14.40
CA SER A 356 -6.45 13.91 14.23
C SER A 356 -6.52 13.05 15.49
N LEU A 357 -6.55 13.67 16.68
CA LEU A 357 -6.53 12.98 17.96
C LEU A 357 -7.91 12.90 18.65
N LYS A 358 -8.88 13.72 18.23
CA LYS A 358 -10.22 13.82 18.83
C LYS A 358 -10.90 12.46 19.00
N ARG A 359 -10.67 11.53 18.07
CA ARG A 359 -11.21 10.16 18.11
C ARG A 359 -10.75 9.33 19.31
N TYR A 360 -9.62 9.67 19.92
CA TYR A 360 -9.05 8.91 21.03
C TYR A 360 -9.56 9.36 22.40
N VAL A 361 -10.31 10.47 22.47
CA VAL A 361 -10.73 11.11 23.74
C VAL A 361 -11.73 10.26 24.53
N ASN A 362 -12.57 9.46 23.85
CA ASN A 362 -13.68 8.71 24.48
C ASN A 362 -13.59 7.19 24.25
N LEU A 363 -12.38 6.65 24.11
CA LEU A 363 -12.21 5.22 23.88
C LEU A 363 -12.40 4.41 25.16
N ARG A 364 -13.17 3.33 25.06
CA ARG A 364 -13.30 2.33 26.13
C ARG A 364 -12.19 1.30 25.96
N LYS A 365 -11.58 0.89 27.07
CA LYS A 365 -10.53 -0.13 27.09
C LYS A 365 -11.08 -1.45 26.52
N ARG A 366 -10.42 -1.99 25.49
CA ARG A 366 -10.86 -3.18 24.74
C ARG A 366 -10.56 -4.52 25.43
N GLY A 367 -10.02 -4.50 26.66
CA GLY A 367 -9.64 -5.70 27.42
C GLY A 367 -8.12 -5.84 27.59
N GLU A 368 -7.66 -7.06 27.81
CA GLU A 368 -6.22 -7.39 27.81
C GLU A 368 -5.69 -7.40 26.38
N ARG A 369 -4.55 -6.74 26.16
CA ARG A 369 -3.94 -6.58 24.83
C ARG A 369 -2.65 -7.36 24.79
N LEU A 370 -2.37 -7.98 23.65
CA LEU A 370 -1.10 -8.63 23.45
C LEU A 370 0.05 -7.60 23.48
N ASP A 371 1.08 -7.91 24.26
CA ASP A 371 2.35 -7.21 24.26
C ASP A 371 3.46 -8.01 23.55
N TYR A 372 4.58 -7.35 23.30
CA TYR A 372 5.71 -7.95 22.62
C TYR A 372 6.29 -9.13 23.39
N GLN A 373 6.40 -9.04 24.72
CA GLN A 373 7.03 -10.08 25.54
C GLN A 373 6.26 -11.40 25.46
N THR A 374 4.94 -11.33 25.59
CA THR A 374 4.05 -12.48 25.45
C THR A 374 4.08 -13.01 24.02
N ALA A 375 3.97 -12.14 23.02
CA ALA A 375 3.97 -12.53 21.62
C ALA A 375 5.27 -13.21 21.18
N ILE A 376 6.43 -12.66 21.58
CA ILE A 376 7.74 -13.20 21.20
C ILE A 376 8.06 -14.49 21.95
N GLN A 377 7.60 -14.63 23.20
CA GLN A 377 7.73 -15.88 23.95
C GLN A 377 6.97 -17.00 23.24
N PHE A 378 5.72 -16.74 22.84
CA PHE A 378 4.94 -17.70 22.05
C PHE A 378 5.62 -18.03 20.72
N ALA A 379 6.12 -17.02 20.00
CA ALA A 379 6.84 -17.21 18.73
C ALA A 379 8.11 -18.05 18.89
N ARG A 380 8.85 -17.85 20.00
CA ARG A 380 10.03 -18.62 20.37
C ARG A 380 9.67 -20.07 20.62
N GLN A 381 8.69 -20.33 21.51
CA GLN A 381 8.22 -21.68 21.81
C GLN A 381 7.76 -22.40 20.54
N GLN A 382 6.88 -21.78 19.75
CA GLN A 382 6.37 -22.37 18.52
C GLN A 382 7.49 -22.62 17.50
N TYR A 383 8.49 -21.73 17.40
CA TYR A 383 9.64 -21.96 16.52
C TYR A 383 10.51 -23.09 17.04
N ASP A 384 10.85 -23.12 18.33
CA ASP A 384 11.75 -24.12 18.90
C ASP A 384 11.11 -25.51 18.88
N ASP A 385 9.82 -25.64 19.18
CA ASP A 385 9.09 -26.91 19.09
C ASP A 385 9.06 -27.44 17.64
N ASN A 386 8.72 -26.58 16.67
CA ASN A 386 8.61 -26.98 15.26
C ASN A 386 9.98 -27.12 14.58
N TYR A 387 10.96 -26.26 14.92
CA TYR A 387 12.32 -26.30 14.38
C TYR A 387 13.11 -27.45 14.97
N SER A 388 12.96 -27.77 16.26
CA SER A 388 13.57 -28.96 16.85
C SER A 388 13.07 -30.22 16.14
N LYS A 389 11.73 -30.37 15.99
CA LYS A 389 11.12 -31.48 15.22
C LYS A 389 11.60 -31.54 13.77
N PHE A 390 11.80 -30.39 13.11
CA PHE A 390 12.23 -30.31 11.70
C PHE A 390 13.76 -30.47 11.48
N ALA A 391 14.58 -29.81 12.30
CA ALA A 391 16.04 -29.76 12.15
C ALA A 391 16.72 -31.05 12.59
N LEU A 392 16.16 -31.77 13.59
CA LEU A 392 16.57 -33.13 13.93
C LEU A 392 16.44 -34.07 12.71
N LYS A 393 15.36 -33.92 11.93
CA LYS A 393 15.08 -34.76 10.75
C LYS A 393 15.81 -34.35 9.46
N GLN A 394 16.29 -33.10 9.36
CA GLN A 394 16.98 -32.62 8.14
C GLN A 394 18.52 -32.73 8.17
N ARG A 395 19.16 -32.73 9.35
CA ARG A 395 20.64 -32.65 9.44
C ARG A 395 21.34 -34.01 9.52
N TYR A 396 20.64 -35.06 9.92
CA TYR A 396 21.14 -36.42 9.93
C TYR A 396 19.98 -37.35 9.57
N VAL A 397 20.11 -38.11 8.49
CA VAL A 397 19.32 -39.34 8.37
C VAL A 397 20.03 -40.32 9.30
N SER A 398 19.42 -40.61 10.44
CA SER A 398 19.99 -41.54 11.40
C SER A 398 19.98 -42.96 10.82
N ALA A 399 20.81 -43.86 11.35
CA ALA A 399 20.73 -45.27 10.95
C ALA A 399 19.33 -45.87 11.24
N ALA A 400 18.63 -45.36 12.26
CA ALA A 400 17.25 -45.73 12.56
C ALA A 400 16.29 -45.27 11.45
N ASP A 401 16.39 -44.02 10.97
CA ASP A 401 15.53 -43.54 9.86
C ASP A 401 15.75 -44.32 8.55
N ILE A 402 16.95 -44.86 8.35
CA ILE A 402 17.26 -45.75 7.21
C ILE A 402 16.60 -47.11 7.43
N ALA A 403 16.76 -47.70 8.61
CA ALA A 403 16.16 -48.98 8.97
C ALA A 403 14.62 -48.95 8.91
N ASP A 404 14.00 -47.91 9.48
CA ASP A 404 12.55 -47.69 9.43
C ASP A 404 12.06 -47.56 7.98
N ALA A 405 12.81 -46.83 7.15
CA ALA A 405 12.47 -46.69 5.74
C ALA A 405 12.62 -48.03 4.99
N GLU A 406 13.64 -48.84 5.27
CA GLU A 406 13.80 -50.16 4.65
C GLU A 406 12.73 -51.16 5.08
N GLU A 407 12.39 -51.18 6.37
CA GLU A 407 11.31 -52.00 6.90
C GLU A 407 9.99 -51.62 6.23
N ALA A 408 9.66 -50.32 6.22
CA ALA A 408 8.47 -49.82 5.54
C ALA A 408 8.51 -50.16 4.04
N TYR A 409 9.65 -49.99 3.36
CA TYR A 409 9.80 -50.30 1.93
C TYR A 409 9.60 -51.78 1.63
N SER A 410 10.07 -52.68 2.50
CA SER A 410 9.93 -54.13 2.32
C SER A 410 8.48 -54.61 2.32
N GLN A 411 7.58 -53.83 2.92
CA GLN A 411 6.14 -54.13 3.01
C GLN A 411 5.35 -53.56 1.82
N VAL A 412 5.97 -52.76 0.94
CA VAL A 412 5.29 -52.09 -0.17
C VAL A 412 5.37 -52.90 -1.45
N GLN A 413 4.22 -53.18 -2.07
CA GLN A 413 4.14 -53.91 -3.34
C GLN A 413 4.33 -52.99 -4.56
N THR A 414 3.87 -51.75 -4.50
CA THR A 414 3.88 -50.79 -5.62
C THR A 414 4.44 -49.41 -5.22
N PRO A 415 5.74 -49.31 -4.88
CA PRO A 415 6.29 -48.11 -4.24
C PRO A 415 6.29 -46.87 -5.13
N ASP A 416 6.29 -47.02 -6.45
CA ASP A 416 6.32 -45.90 -7.39
C ASP A 416 4.94 -45.37 -7.76
N VAL A 417 3.86 -45.98 -7.27
CA VAL A 417 2.48 -45.59 -7.59
C VAL A 417 1.82 -44.99 -6.36
N ILE A 418 1.46 -43.71 -6.44
CA ILE A 418 0.67 -43.06 -5.39
C ILE A 418 -0.81 -43.45 -5.55
N ASN A 419 -1.24 -44.34 -4.67
CA ASN A 419 -2.62 -44.72 -4.49
C ASN A 419 -3.12 -44.17 -3.16
N THR A 420 -4.05 -43.21 -3.24
CA THR A 420 -4.75 -42.66 -2.08
C THR A 420 -6.24 -42.83 -2.22
N GLU A 421 -6.91 -43.02 -1.09
CA GLU A 421 -8.36 -43.17 -1.07
C GLU A 421 -9.13 -41.87 -1.35
N PHE A 422 -8.42 -40.74 -1.27
CA PHE A 422 -8.93 -39.39 -1.44
C PHE A 422 -8.37 -38.75 -2.71
N SER A 423 -9.27 -38.37 -3.62
CA SER A 423 -8.91 -37.74 -4.90
C SER A 423 -8.19 -36.40 -4.71
N PHE A 424 -8.68 -35.57 -3.78
CA PHE A 424 -8.10 -34.26 -3.47
C PHE A 424 -6.68 -34.38 -2.88
N ILE A 425 -6.35 -35.46 -2.17
CA ILE A 425 -5.00 -35.68 -1.65
C ILE A 425 -4.04 -36.05 -2.76
N LYS A 426 -4.47 -36.90 -3.72
CA LYS A 426 -3.63 -37.32 -4.83
C LYS A 426 -3.07 -36.14 -5.63
N GLU A 427 -3.94 -35.20 -6.00
CA GLU A 427 -3.53 -33.98 -6.73
C GLU A 427 -2.50 -33.14 -5.94
N GLN A 428 -2.65 -33.10 -4.62
CA GLN A 428 -1.76 -32.34 -3.74
C GLN A 428 -0.41 -33.03 -3.55
N LEU A 429 -0.38 -34.36 -3.42
CA LEU A 429 0.86 -35.15 -3.40
C LEU A 429 1.65 -34.94 -4.69
N GLU A 430 0.99 -34.96 -5.84
CA GLU A 430 1.63 -34.69 -7.14
C GLU A 430 2.22 -33.27 -7.22
N ARG A 431 1.49 -32.27 -6.72
CA ARG A 431 2.00 -30.88 -6.62
C ARG A 431 3.20 -30.76 -5.68
N PHE A 432 3.17 -31.45 -4.54
CA PHE A 432 4.29 -31.51 -3.61
C PHE A 432 5.52 -32.11 -4.27
N MET A 433 5.42 -33.30 -4.86
CA MET A 433 6.55 -33.94 -5.53
C MET A 433 7.13 -33.11 -6.68
N LYS A 434 6.28 -32.36 -7.39
CA LYS A 434 6.74 -31.46 -8.46
C LYS A 434 7.53 -30.26 -7.91
N SER A 435 7.12 -29.71 -6.76
CA SER A 435 7.67 -28.49 -6.17
C SER A 435 8.84 -28.76 -5.21
N PHE A 436 8.84 -29.88 -4.50
CA PHE A 436 9.86 -30.23 -3.53
C PHE A 436 11.07 -30.88 -4.21
N ARG A 437 12.27 -30.42 -3.86
CA ARG A 437 13.54 -30.92 -4.37
C ARG A 437 14.46 -31.26 -3.20
N PRO A 438 14.53 -32.54 -2.80
CA PRO A 438 15.46 -33.01 -1.79
C PRO A 438 16.91 -32.71 -2.19
N THR A 439 17.76 -32.37 -1.22
CA THR A 439 19.18 -32.09 -1.48
C THR A 439 19.89 -33.33 -2.02
N LYS A 440 20.96 -33.11 -2.79
CA LYS A 440 21.77 -34.20 -3.36
C LYS A 440 22.28 -35.16 -2.27
N SER A 441 22.77 -34.62 -1.15
CA SER A 441 23.26 -35.42 -0.02
C SER A 441 22.22 -36.36 0.58
N VAL A 442 20.95 -35.93 0.69
CA VAL A 442 19.87 -36.80 1.21
C VAL A 442 19.55 -37.91 0.19
N LYS A 443 19.51 -37.58 -1.10
CA LYS A 443 19.31 -38.56 -2.17
C LYS A 443 20.39 -39.63 -2.18
N ASP A 444 21.65 -39.20 -2.12
CA ASP A 444 22.81 -40.09 -2.15
C ASP A 444 22.82 -40.98 -0.91
N MET A 445 22.51 -40.45 0.27
CA MET A 445 22.50 -41.22 1.51
C MET A 445 21.47 -42.35 1.53
N TYR A 446 20.23 -42.12 1.08
CA TYR A 446 19.25 -43.22 0.96
C TYR A 446 19.62 -44.20 -0.16
N LYS A 447 20.17 -43.71 -1.29
CA LYS A 447 20.59 -44.61 -2.39
C LYS A 447 21.80 -45.48 -2.07
N GLU A 448 22.73 -44.97 -1.27
CA GLU A 448 23.99 -45.66 -0.93
C GLU A 448 23.84 -46.57 0.30
N LYS A 449 22.92 -46.23 1.22
CA LYS A 449 22.76 -46.92 2.51
C LYS A 449 21.45 -47.67 2.66
N SER A 450 20.53 -47.59 1.70
CA SER A 450 19.35 -48.45 1.65
C SER A 450 19.01 -48.95 0.25
N ASN A 451 18.08 -49.90 0.18
CA ASN A 451 17.53 -50.41 -1.08
C ASN A 451 16.54 -49.46 -1.79
N ILE A 452 16.33 -48.25 -1.25
CA ILE A 452 15.29 -47.31 -1.71
C ILE A 452 15.85 -46.42 -2.83
N GLN A 453 15.50 -46.73 -4.09
CA GLN A 453 15.93 -45.95 -5.24
C GLN A 453 15.06 -44.71 -5.50
N ASN A 454 13.75 -44.85 -5.30
CA ASN A 454 12.81 -43.75 -5.34
C ASN A 454 12.53 -43.24 -3.92
N ILE A 455 13.09 -42.08 -3.57
CA ILE A 455 12.88 -41.48 -2.26
C ILE A 455 11.43 -41.06 -2.01
N PHE A 456 10.61 -40.90 -3.05
CA PHE A 456 9.18 -40.64 -2.94
C PHE A 456 8.35 -41.92 -2.92
N ALA A 457 8.96 -43.07 -2.58
CA ALA A 457 8.24 -44.33 -2.46
C ALA A 457 7.04 -44.18 -1.50
N TRP A 458 5.88 -44.68 -1.92
CA TRP A 458 4.61 -44.55 -1.22
C TRP A 458 4.15 -45.89 -0.64
N ASN A 459 3.70 -45.89 0.60
CA ASN A 459 3.05 -47.04 1.23
C ASN A 459 1.53 -46.84 1.14
N ASP A 460 0.86 -47.69 0.38
CA ASP A 460 -0.58 -47.68 0.15
C ASP A 460 -1.39 -48.14 1.36
N VAL A 461 -0.87 -49.04 2.19
CA VAL A 461 -1.53 -49.47 3.42
C VAL A 461 -1.48 -48.39 4.49
N GLN A 462 -0.31 -47.79 4.71
CA GLN A 462 -0.09 -46.77 5.72
C GLN A 462 -0.42 -45.34 5.25
N GLN A 463 -0.78 -45.18 3.97
CA GLN A 463 -1.09 -43.89 3.35
C GLN A 463 -0.02 -42.81 3.66
N SER A 464 1.26 -43.17 3.49
CA SER A 464 2.39 -42.28 3.80
C SER A 464 3.61 -42.57 2.93
N PHE A 465 4.52 -41.60 2.83
CA PHE A 465 5.82 -41.82 2.20
C PHE A 465 6.69 -42.72 3.09
N VAL A 466 7.28 -43.73 2.46
CA VAL A 466 8.17 -44.71 3.10
C VAL A 466 9.40 -44.04 3.69
N VAL A 467 9.91 -42.98 3.05
CA VAL A 467 11.06 -42.23 3.54
C VAL A 467 10.59 -41.18 4.55
N PRO A 468 10.96 -41.29 5.85
CA PRO A 468 10.49 -40.36 6.87
C PRO A 468 10.81 -38.90 6.54
N TYR A 469 12.00 -38.61 6.01
CA TYR A 469 12.37 -37.26 5.59
C TYR A 469 11.36 -36.66 4.59
N ILE A 470 10.89 -37.46 3.62
CA ILE A 470 9.92 -37.03 2.61
C ILE A 470 8.52 -36.91 3.22
N GLN A 471 8.11 -37.85 4.07
CA GLN A 471 6.82 -37.77 4.79
C GLN A 471 6.71 -36.49 5.61
N ASN A 472 7.76 -36.14 6.36
CA ASN A 472 7.77 -34.90 7.14
C ASN A 472 7.79 -33.65 6.27
N ALA A 473 8.49 -33.67 5.14
CA ALA A 473 8.48 -32.57 4.19
C ALA A 473 7.09 -32.37 3.57
N TRP A 474 6.37 -33.47 3.30
CA TRP A 474 4.99 -33.46 2.84
C TRP A 474 4.05 -32.84 3.88
N GLU A 475 4.08 -33.32 5.13
CA GLU A 475 3.22 -32.80 6.21
C GLU A 475 3.38 -31.28 6.38
N ASN A 476 4.62 -30.79 6.36
CA ASN A 476 4.90 -29.36 6.42
C ASN A 476 4.38 -28.59 5.20
N TRP A 477 4.58 -29.15 4.00
CA TRP A 477 4.10 -28.53 2.77
C TRP A 477 2.58 -28.46 2.75
N PHE A 478 1.90 -29.50 3.22
CA PHE A 478 0.44 -29.57 3.29
C PHE A 478 -0.12 -28.60 4.33
N ASN A 479 0.53 -28.43 5.48
CA ASN A 479 0.14 -27.42 6.46
C ASN A 479 0.21 -25.99 5.90
N ASP A 480 1.21 -25.70 5.05
CA ASP A 480 1.39 -24.37 4.48
C ASP A 480 0.56 -24.13 3.18
N ASN A 481 0.18 -25.18 2.44
CA ASN A 481 -0.37 -25.07 1.07
C ASN A 481 -1.58 -25.98 0.77
N GLY A 482 -1.91 -26.89 1.67
CA GLY A 482 -2.90 -27.93 1.47
C GLY A 482 -4.33 -27.44 1.67
N ALA A 483 -5.27 -28.16 1.07
CA ALA A 483 -6.70 -27.93 1.20
C ALA A 483 -7.44 -29.27 1.35
N ILE A 484 -8.45 -29.31 2.21
CA ILE A 484 -9.30 -30.50 2.39
C ILE A 484 -10.65 -30.23 1.74
N ASP A 485 -11.10 -31.17 0.91
CA ASP A 485 -12.46 -31.18 0.41
C ASP A 485 -13.36 -31.93 1.41
N TRP A 486 -13.93 -31.18 2.36
CA TRP A 486 -14.77 -31.72 3.41
C TRP A 486 -16.10 -32.28 2.90
N GLU A 487 -16.52 -31.97 1.68
CA GLU A 487 -17.75 -32.50 1.06
C GLU A 487 -17.57 -33.96 0.62
N GLN A 488 -16.33 -34.38 0.38
CA GLN A 488 -15.99 -35.78 0.05
C GLN A 488 -15.87 -36.69 1.28
N LEU A 489 -16.01 -36.14 2.49
CA LEU A 489 -15.85 -36.86 3.75
C LEU A 489 -17.21 -37.07 4.44
N PRO A 490 -17.36 -38.07 5.34
CA PRO A 490 -18.57 -38.28 6.12
C PRO A 490 -19.04 -36.99 6.81
N ASN A 491 -20.36 -36.76 6.85
CA ASN A 491 -20.93 -35.49 7.31
C ASN A 491 -20.52 -35.12 8.75
N ASP A 492 -20.37 -36.10 9.63
CA ASP A 492 -19.99 -35.94 11.03
C ASP A 492 -18.47 -35.97 11.25
N THR A 493 -17.67 -35.86 10.18
CA THR A 493 -16.23 -35.62 10.27
C THR A 493 -15.96 -34.27 10.90
N THR A 494 -15.05 -34.25 11.87
CA THR A 494 -14.64 -33.02 12.58
C THR A 494 -13.18 -32.66 12.30
N HIS A 495 -12.33 -33.65 12.05
CA HIS A 495 -10.90 -33.48 11.86
C HIS A 495 -10.39 -34.42 10.76
N PHE A 496 -9.26 -34.07 10.17
CA PHE A 496 -8.52 -34.87 9.22
C PHE A 496 -7.06 -34.91 9.64
N SER A 497 -6.47 -36.10 9.70
CA SER A 497 -5.05 -36.28 9.99
C SER A 497 -4.25 -36.31 8.70
N ILE A 498 -3.26 -35.43 8.57
CA ILE A 498 -2.33 -35.45 7.42
C ILE A 498 -1.43 -36.69 7.49
N LYS A 499 -1.12 -37.14 8.72
CA LYS A 499 -0.34 -38.35 8.96
C LYS A 499 -1.28 -39.55 8.86
N GLY A 500 -1.02 -40.44 7.91
CA GLY A 500 -1.87 -41.62 7.64
C GLY A 500 -3.18 -41.33 6.91
N LEU A 501 -3.47 -40.05 6.59
CA LEU A 501 -4.69 -39.62 5.89
C LEU A 501 -6.00 -40.05 6.58
N ASP A 502 -6.01 -40.07 7.92
CA ASP A 502 -7.16 -40.54 8.69
C ASP A 502 -8.29 -39.50 8.78
N VAL A 503 -9.53 -39.97 8.64
CA VAL A 503 -10.74 -39.17 8.82
C VAL A 503 -11.26 -39.37 10.24
N LEU A 504 -11.39 -38.27 10.99
CA LEU A 504 -11.61 -38.32 12.43
C LEU A 504 -12.85 -37.54 12.90
N LYS A 505 -13.51 -38.11 13.90
CA LYS A 505 -14.57 -37.47 14.69
C LYS A 505 -14.12 -37.39 16.13
N ILE A 506 -13.94 -36.17 16.65
CA ILE A 506 -13.47 -35.91 18.00
C ILE A 506 -14.56 -35.17 18.76
N GLU A 507 -15.17 -35.84 19.73
CA GLU A 507 -16.27 -35.32 20.55
C GLU A 507 -16.12 -35.81 21.99
N ASN A 508 -16.28 -34.92 22.97
CA ASN A 508 -16.27 -35.25 24.40
C ASN A 508 -15.07 -36.11 24.84
N GLU A 509 -13.86 -35.71 24.43
CA GLU A 509 -12.60 -36.42 24.72
C GLU A 509 -12.49 -37.84 24.12
N ARG A 510 -13.39 -38.21 23.20
CA ARG A 510 -13.31 -39.46 22.44
C ARG A 510 -12.90 -39.20 21.02
N VAL A 511 -12.08 -40.09 20.47
CA VAL A 511 -11.58 -40.04 19.10
C VAL A 511 -12.11 -41.26 18.35
N TYR A 512 -12.86 -40.98 17.30
CA TYR A 512 -13.37 -41.98 16.37
C TYR A 512 -12.65 -41.86 15.02
N LYS A 513 -12.18 -42.97 14.47
CA LYS A 513 -11.65 -43.07 13.10
C LYS A 513 -12.71 -43.67 12.17
N TRP A 514 -12.87 -43.08 11.00
CA TRP A 514 -13.74 -43.61 9.96
C TRP A 514 -13.04 -44.74 9.22
N GLU A 515 -13.68 -45.91 9.14
CA GLU A 515 -13.26 -47.00 8.28
C GLU A 515 -14.15 -47.09 7.04
N LYS A 516 -13.54 -46.87 5.87
CA LYS A 516 -14.24 -46.73 4.61
C LYS A 516 -14.80 -48.05 4.09
N GLU A 517 -14.05 -49.14 4.23
CA GLU A 517 -14.45 -50.47 3.70
C GLU A 517 -15.78 -50.97 4.28
N ILE A 518 -16.08 -50.57 5.51
CA ILE A 518 -17.26 -51.00 6.27
C ILE A 518 -18.17 -49.84 6.69
N GLU A 519 -17.86 -48.62 6.21
CA GLU A 519 -18.60 -47.38 6.43
C GLU A 519 -19.00 -47.14 7.89
N LYS A 520 -18.05 -47.26 8.81
CA LYS A 520 -18.29 -47.16 10.26
C LYS A 520 -17.22 -46.39 11.00
N TRP A 521 -17.65 -45.75 12.09
CA TRP A 521 -16.78 -45.10 13.06
C TRP A 521 -16.30 -46.10 14.12
N PHE A 522 -14.98 -46.12 14.35
CA PHE A 522 -14.32 -46.93 15.38
C PHE A 522 -13.75 -46.06 16.47
N ASP A 523 -14.05 -46.39 17.72
CA ASP A 523 -13.44 -45.71 18.88
C ASP A 523 -11.97 -46.13 19.01
N ILE A 524 -11.08 -45.19 18.71
CA ILE A 524 -9.63 -45.37 18.79
C ILE A 524 -9.03 -44.57 19.95
N THR A 525 -9.84 -44.05 20.87
CA THR A 525 -9.42 -43.14 21.94
C THR A 525 -8.22 -43.68 22.74
N LYS A 526 -8.16 -44.99 22.97
CA LYS A 526 -7.07 -45.65 23.72
C LYS A 526 -5.75 -45.76 22.95
N TYR A 527 -5.78 -45.60 21.63
CA TYR A 527 -4.66 -45.82 20.73
C TYR A 527 -4.27 -44.56 19.96
N PHE A 528 -4.99 -43.46 20.18
CA PHE A 528 -4.75 -42.20 19.52
C PHE A 528 -3.67 -41.41 20.26
N ASP A 529 -2.51 -41.25 19.62
CA ASP A 529 -1.44 -40.40 20.13
C ASP A 529 -1.78 -38.92 19.84
N ALA A 530 -1.76 -38.08 20.86
CA ALA A 530 -2.33 -36.73 20.85
C ALA A 530 -1.45 -35.69 20.13
N ASP A 531 -0.80 -36.05 19.02
CA ASP A 531 -0.02 -35.08 18.22
C ASP A 531 -0.98 -34.21 17.38
N ILE A 532 -1.53 -33.19 18.04
CA ILE A 532 -2.51 -32.25 17.48
C ILE A 532 -1.95 -31.46 16.29
N SER A 533 -0.62 -31.36 16.15
CA SER A 533 0.02 -30.55 15.11
C SER A 533 -0.22 -31.03 13.66
N ASN A 534 -0.67 -32.28 13.49
CA ASN A 534 -0.98 -32.87 12.18
C ASN A 534 -2.49 -33.04 11.93
N LEU A 535 -3.33 -32.50 12.81
CA LEU A 535 -4.79 -32.52 12.70
C LEU A 535 -5.29 -31.20 12.12
N ILE A 536 -6.03 -31.28 11.03
CA ILE A 536 -6.77 -30.15 10.49
C ILE A 536 -8.21 -30.28 10.92
N LYS A 537 -8.74 -29.21 11.50
CA LYS A 537 -10.13 -29.13 11.93
C LYS A 537 -11.02 -28.61 10.80
N LYS A 538 -12.19 -29.24 10.63
CA LYS A 538 -13.29 -28.75 9.78
C LYS A 538 -13.90 -27.50 10.40
#